data_AF-A0A6A4ZQM7-F1
#
_entry.id   AF-A0A6A4ZQM7-F1
#
_cell.length_a   1.000
_cell.length_b   1.000
_cell.length_c   1.000
_cell.angle_alpha   90.00
_cell.angle_beta   90.00
_cell.angle_gamma   90.00
#
_symmetry.space_group_name_H-M   'P 1'
#
loop_
_entity.id
_entity.type
_entity.pdbx_description
1 polymer ?
#
loop_
_entity_poly.entity_id
_entity_poly.type
_entity_poly.pdbx_seq_one_letter_code
_entity_poly.pdbx_strand_id
1 'polypeptide(L)'
;MTVSATTGATAAGPASRGSGPGTTADGNPSANGASTTASLSSLSASNGPVQTTPAGVLKYGQTLRLLANSHYHPTSSEVEIGIGVYKKKGKHGILNAVPPLGDQQEHLFQEDEYRVLDPSGQHTEGSAVQFGHTLVLVNQDNLVWNNKTGGITGYVGPRARQTNGEMYVSFHPNPKLPQPKSLFIRYGDEIVIDVEDANRHVRTYNKRLTNFKKPTSSILGGYICCDGK
;
A
#
# COMPACT_ATOMS: atom_id res chain seq x y z
N MET A 1 -9.74 -9.25 6.17
CA MET A 1 -8.34 -8.77 6.23
C MET A 1 -8.35 -7.46 7.00
N THR A 2 -7.23 -7.05 7.58
CA THR A 2 -7.15 -5.80 8.34
C THR A 2 -6.08 -4.90 7.74
N VAL A 3 -6.39 -3.61 7.58
CA VAL A 3 -5.42 -2.60 7.16
C VAL A 3 -4.60 -2.19 8.37
N SER A 4 -3.27 -2.30 8.32
CA SER A 4 -2.38 -1.89 9.42
C SER A 4 -1.32 -0.93 8.93
N ALA A 5 -0.86 -0.05 9.81
CA ALA A 5 0.23 0.86 9.51
C ALA A 5 1.56 0.08 9.44
N THR A 6 2.47 0.51 8.57
CA THR A 6 3.87 0.10 8.65
C THR A 6 4.45 0.57 9.99
N THR A 7 5.09 -0.32 10.73
CA THR A 7 5.87 -0.02 11.95
C THR A 7 7.13 0.77 11.57
N GLY A 8 6.95 2.08 11.33
CA GLY A 8 8.03 2.99 10.94
C GLY A 8 7.59 4.43 10.68
N ALA A 9 6.28 4.71 10.62
CA ALA A 9 5.77 6.07 10.41
C ALA A 9 5.65 6.85 11.74
N THR A 10 6.76 7.12 12.42
CA THR A 10 6.82 8.29 13.31
C THR A 10 6.94 9.54 12.45
N ALA A 11 5.90 10.38 12.50
CA ALA A 11 5.91 11.70 11.89
C ALA A 11 6.95 12.60 12.59
N ALA A 12 8.19 12.57 12.13
CA ALA A 12 9.19 13.58 12.48
C ALA A 12 9.17 14.66 11.39
N GLY A 13 8.48 15.77 11.66
CA GLY A 13 8.55 16.96 10.83
C GLY A 13 9.98 17.50 10.73
N PRO A 14 10.35 18.21 9.65
CA PRO A 14 11.68 18.77 9.52
C PRO A 14 11.86 19.87 10.57
N ALA A 15 12.78 19.65 11.50
CA ALA A 15 13.26 20.69 12.41
C ALA A 15 13.95 21.78 11.58
N SER A 16 13.34 22.96 11.53
CA SER A 16 13.99 24.18 11.06
C SER A 16 15.15 24.49 12.01
N ARG A 17 16.36 24.62 11.46
CA ARG A 17 17.48 25.25 12.17
C ARG A 17 17.84 26.54 11.44
N GLY A 18 17.47 27.65 12.06
CA GLY A 18 17.95 29.00 11.71
C GLY A 18 18.72 29.62 12.87
N SER A 19 19.82 30.29 12.50
CA SER A 19 20.59 31.33 13.23
C SER A 19 21.49 30.83 14.38
N GLY A 20 22.80 31.11 14.51
CA GLY A 20 23.83 32.06 14.01
C GLY A 20 24.85 32.26 15.18
N PRO A 21 25.88 33.14 15.18
CA PRO A 21 26.80 33.66 14.14
C PRO A 21 28.31 33.48 14.51
N GLY A 22 29.24 33.81 13.61
CA GLY A 22 30.69 33.85 13.91
C GLY A 22 31.55 34.58 12.85
N THR A 23 32.31 35.56 13.31
CA THR A 23 33.05 36.66 12.64
C THR A 23 34.35 36.30 11.91
N THR A 24 34.72 37.06 10.85
CA THR A 24 35.97 37.87 10.63
C THR A 24 36.06 38.33 9.14
N ALA A 25 36.16 39.66 8.88
CA ALA A 25 37.32 40.42 8.33
C ALA A 25 37.83 39.94 6.94
N ASP A 26 38.14 40.71 5.89
CA ASP A 26 38.40 42.13 5.60
C ASP A 26 38.37 42.33 4.06
N GLY A 27 38.20 43.56 3.55
CA GLY A 27 38.66 43.96 2.21
C GLY A 27 37.64 44.68 1.29
N ASN A 28 37.82 45.99 1.11
CA ASN A 28 37.12 46.91 0.19
C ASN A 28 38.09 47.32 -0.95
N PRO A 29 37.77 48.15 -1.98
CA PRO A 29 36.52 48.47 -2.69
C PRO A 29 36.62 48.35 -4.25
N SER A 30 35.48 48.62 -4.92
CA SER A 30 35.33 49.52 -6.09
C SER A 30 34.82 48.89 -7.41
N ALA A 31 33.57 49.21 -7.77
CA ALA A 31 33.20 50.09 -8.91
C ALA A 31 31.84 49.72 -9.56
N ASN A 32 30.95 50.71 -9.54
CA ASN A 32 29.97 51.14 -10.56
C ASN A 32 29.06 50.15 -11.31
N GLY A 33 27.74 50.40 -11.26
CA GLY A 33 26.85 50.11 -12.40
C GLY A 33 25.35 49.88 -12.11
N ALA A 34 24.56 50.95 -12.20
CA ALA A 34 23.18 51.04 -12.73
C ALA A 34 22.02 50.16 -12.20
N SER A 35 21.04 50.87 -11.60
CA SER A 35 19.56 50.78 -11.66
C SER A 35 18.88 49.56 -12.31
N THR A 36 17.86 49.01 -11.63
CA THR A 36 16.44 49.13 -12.05
C THR A 36 15.47 48.58 -10.98
N THR A 37 14.36 49.29 -10.85
CA THR A 37 13.15 49.06 -10.04
C THR A 37 12.26 47.94 -10.60
N ALA A 38 11.68 47.10 -9.74
CA ALA A 38 10.31 46.55 -9.84
C ALA A 38 9.98 45.76 -8.55
N SER A 39 9.21 46.33 -7.63
CA SER A 39 7.74 46.12 -7.49
C SER A 39 7.37 44.81 -6.79
N LEU A 40 7.17 44.94 -5.48
CA LEU A 40 6.53 43.96 -4.60
C LEU A 40 5.06 43.81 -4.98
N SER A 41 4.64 42.64 -5.44
CA SER A 41 3.24 42.23 -5.49
C SER A 41 3.02 41.09 -4.50
N SER A 42 2.50 41.49 -3.34
CA SER A 42 1.96 40.63 -2.30
C SER A 42 0.77 39.82 -2.84
N LEU A 43 0.94 38.51 -3.02
CA LEU A 43 -0.16 37.58 -3.16
C LEU A 43 -0.45 36.97 -1.79
N SER A 44 -1.60 37.39 -1.28
CA SER A 44 -2.26 36.98 -0.06
C SER A 44 -2.34 35.46 0.04
N ALA A 45 -1.58 34.88 0.97
CA ALA A 45 -1.82 33.53 1.45
C ALA A 45 -3.13 33.54 2.24
N SER A 46 -4.23 33.17 1.59
CA SER A 46 -5.45 32.80 2.31
C SER A 46 -5.11 31.57 3.15
N ASN A 47 -4.98 31.76 4.46
CA ASN A 47 -4.98 30.70 5.46
C ASN A 47 -6.34 30.00 5.40
N GLY A 48 -6.51 29.10 4.43
CA GLY A 48 -7.51 28.05 4.52
C GLY A 48 -7.17 27.19 5.74
N PRO A 49 -8.18 26.66 6.46
CA PRO A 49 -7.91 25.80 7.60
C PRO A 49 -7.00 24.66 7.13
N VAL A 50 -5.84 24.52 7.76
CA VAL A 50 -5.00 23.32 7.65
C VAL A 50 -5.91 22.18 8.09
N GLN A 51 -6.45 21.45 7.12
CA GLN A 51 -7.31 20.32 7.37
C GLN A 51 -6.43 19.21 7.93
N THR A 52 -6.17 19.27 9.24
CA THR A 52 -5.52 18.23 10.01
C THR A 52 -6.32 16.96 9.81
N THR A 53 -5.83 16.09 8.93
CA THR A 53 -6.45 14.80 8.68
C THR A 53 -6.46 14.01 10.00
N PRO A 54 -7.56 13.35 10.37
CA PRO A 54 -7.59 12.55 11.59
C PRO A 54 -6.44 11.54 11.56
N ALA A 55 -5.64 11.50 12.63
CA ALA A 55 -4.60 10.49 12.81
C ALA A 55 -5.21 9.11 12.54
N GLY A 56 -4.61 8.37 11.60
CA GLY A 56 -5.04 7.00 11.26
C GLY A 56 -5.81 6.82 9.94
N VAL A 57 -6.16 7.88 9.20
CA VAL A 57 -6.75 7.73 7.84
C VAL A 57 -5.66 7.36 6.83
N LEU A 58 -5.92 6.32 6.03
CA LEU A 58 -5.04 5.91 4.93
C LEU A 58 -5.10 6.93 3.80
N LYS A 59 -3.93 7.30 3.27
CA LYS A 59 -3.78 8.25 2.17
C LYS A 59 -3.07 7.62 0.97
N TYR A 60 -3.36 8.13 -0.23
CA TYR A 60 -2.59 7.80 -1.42
C TYR A 60 -1.10 8.14 -1.21
N GLY A 61 -0.21 7.28 -1.70
CA GLY A 61 1.24 7.36 -1.50
C GLY A 61 1.74 6.74 -0.19
N GLN A 62 0.87 6.49 0.79
CA GLN A 62 1.28 5.81 2.03
C GLN A 62 1.41 4.30 1.86
N THR A 63 2.21 3.70 2.73
CA THR A 63 2.35 2.26 2.85
C THR A 63 1.41 1.68 3.91
N LEU A 64 0.97 0.47 3.68
CA LEU A 64 0.19 -0.32 4.63
C LEU A 64 0.71 -1.76 4.67
N ARG A 65 0.38 -2.45 5.76
CA ARG A 65 0.43 -3.91 5.88
C ARG A 65 -0.99 -4.44 5.80
N LEU A 66 -1.17 -5.60 5.19
CA LEU A 66 -2.46 -6.29 5.17
C LEU A 66 -2.37 -7.53 6.03
N LEU A 67 -3.15 -7.58 7.10
CA LEU A 67 -3.19 -8.73 8.01
C LEU A 67 -4.36 -9.64 7.61
N ALA A 68 -4.12 -10.94 7.65
CA ALA A 68 -5.14 -11.92 7.35
C ALA A 68 -4.93 -13.19 8.18
N ASN A 69 -6.00 -13.68 8.77
CA ASN A 69 -5.99 -14.97 9.46
C ASN A 69 -6.37 -16.07 8.48
N SER A 70 -5.56 -17.12 8.41
CA SER A 70 -5.92 -18.33 7.68
C SER A 70 -6.89 -19.18 8.50
N HIS A 71 -7.99 -19.58 7.88
CA HIS A 71 -8.92 -20.53 8.47
C HIS A 71 -8.42 -22.00 8.41
N TYR A 72 -7.32 -22.25 7.69
CA TYR A 72 -6.71 -23.58 7.58
C TYR A 72 -5.80 -23.92 8.75
N HIS A 73 -5.51 -22.96 9.64
CA HIS A 73 -4.68 -23.18 10.81
C HIS A 73 -5.32 -22.58 12.08
N PRO A 74 -5.70 -23.39 13.08
CA PRO A 74 -6.52 -22.95 14.20
C PRO A 74 -5.80 -22.04 15.22
N THR A 75 -4.48 -21.84 15.15
CA THR A 75 -3.73 -20.94 16.06
C THR A 75 -3.70 -19.46 15.61
N SER A 76 -4.72 -18.97 14.89
CA SER A 76 -4.74 -17.58 14.42
C SER A 76 -5.10 -16.53 15.50
N SER A 77 -4.81 -16.79 16.77
CA SER A 77 -4.90 -15.78 17.83
C SER A 77 -3.77 -14.75 17.61
N GLU A 78 -4.17 -13.55 17.18
CA GLU A 78 -3.34 -12.36 16.93
C GLU A 78 -2.11 -12.61 16.04
N VAL A 79 -2.36 -12.92 14.77
CA VAL A 79 -1.27 -12.91 13.77
C VAL A 79 -0.87 -11.46 13.51
N GLU A 80 0.20 -11.00 14.15
CA GLU A 80 0.83 -9.69 13.87
C GLU A 80 1.59 -9.69 12.53
N ILE A 81 1.75 -10.86 11.91
CA ILE A 81 2.42 -11.04 10.61
C ILE A 81 1.42 -10.79 9.47
N GLY A 82 1.70 -9.81 8.62
CA GLY A 82 0.92 -9.54 7.42
C GLY A 82 1.12 -10.57 6.32
N ILE A 83 0.26 -10.46 5.31
CA ILE A 83 0.42 -11.23 4.08
C ILE A 83 1.71 -10.82 3.38
N GLY A 84 2.26 -11.74 2.62
CA GLY A 84 3.55 -11.52 1.98
C GLY A 84 3.78 -12.43 0.81
N VAL A 85 5.04 -12.50 0.42
CA VAL A 85 5.53 -13.27 -0.71
C VAL A 85 6.09 -14.60 -0.23
N TYR A 86 5.63 -15.69 -0.83
CA TYR A 86 6.25 -17.01 -0.69
C TYR A 86 7.17 -17.28 -1.89
N LYS A 87 8.49 -17.15 -1.67
CA LYS A 87 9.55 -17.20 -2.68
C LYS A 87 9.99 -18.63 -3.02
N LYS A 88 9.05 -19.57 -3.12
CA LYS A 88 9.36 -20.94 -3.56
C LYS A 88 9.74 -20.94 -5.04
N LYS A 89 10.93 -21.45 -5.35
CA LYS A 89 11.33 -21.74 -6.73
C LYS A 89 10.48 -22.89 -7.26
N GLY A 90 9.61 -22.59 -8.23
CA GLY A 90 8.70 -23.58 -8.81
C GLY A 90 8.10 -23.09 -10.12
N LYS A 91 7.38 -24.00 -10.80
CA LYS A 91 6.79 -23.74 -12.13
C LYS A 91 5.83 -22.54 -12.16
N HIS A 92 5.20 -22.25 -11.02
CA HIS A 92 4.19 -21.20 -10.89
C HIS A 92 4.76 -19.81 -10.53
N GLY A 93 6.08 -19.76 -10.34
CA GLY A 93 6.77 -18.58 -9.85
C GLY A 93 6.38 -18.24 -8.41
N ILE A 94 6.67 -17.00 -8.05
CA ILE A 94 6.44 -16.44 -6.73
C ILE A 94 4.97 -16.07 -6.56
N LEU A 95 4.38 -16.40 -5.40
CA LEU A 95 2.96 -16.20 -5.05
C LEU A 95 2.81 -15.44 -3.73
N ASN A 96 1.69 -14.75 -3.56
CA ASN A 96 1.30 -14.16 -2.27
C ASN A 96 0.64 -15.21 -1.36
N ALA A 97 1.01 -15.18 -0.09
CA ALA A 97 0.60 -16.17 0.91
C ALA A 97 0.05 -15.50 2.17
N VAL A 98 -0.83 -16.24 2.84
CA VAL A 98 -1.37 -15.92 4.17
C VAL A 98 -0.66 -16.83 5.18
N PRO A 99 0.04 -16.27 6.17
CA PRO A 99 0.63 -17.05 7.27
C PRO A 99 -0.40 -17.86 8.07
N PRO A 100 0.04 -18.88 8.83
CA PRO A 100 1.43 -19.34 9.00
C PRO A 100 1.94 -20.18 7.83
N LEU A 101 3.26 -20.21 7.62
CA LEU A 101 3.87 -21.04 6.56
C LEU A 101 4.31 -22.41 7.09
N GLY A 102 4.57 -22.51 8.39
CA GLY A 102 5.16 -23.69 9.05
C GLY A 102 6.69 -23.66 8.99
N ASP A 103 7.35 -24.24 10.00
CA ASP A 103 8.78 -24.11 10.27
C ASP A 103 9.67 -24.41 9.05
N GLN A 104 9.31 -25.42 8.26
CA GLN A 104 10.08 -25.80 7.08
C GLN A 104 9.99 -24.81 5.92
N GLN A 105 9.00 -23.91 5.92
CA GLN A 105 8.69 -23.02 4.81
C GLN A 105 8.85 -21.54 5.17
N GLU A 106 8.96 -21.20 6.45
CA GLU A 106 9.04 -19.83 6.96
C GLU A 106 10.21 -19.05 6.36
N HIS A 107 11.37 -19.68 6.18
CA HIS A 107 12.55 -19.06 5.56
C HIS A 107 12.36 -18.65 4.09
N LEU A 108 11.29 -19.11 3.43
CA LEU A 108 10.93 -18.72 2.06
C LEU A 108 9.89 -17.60 2.03
N PHE A 109 9.40 -17.17 3.19
CA PHE A 109 8.41 -16.12 3.31
C PHE A 109 9.06 -14.78 3.60
N GLN A 110 8.56 -13.76 2.94
CA GLN A 110 8.85 -12.38 3.27
C GLN A 110 7.54 -11.62 3.33
N GLU A 111 7.27 -11.01 4.47
CA GLU A 111 6.10 -10.13 4.62
C GLU A 111 6.18 -8.94 3.65
N ASP A 112 5.03 -8.53 3.08
CA ASP A 112 4.94 -7.38 2.20
C ASP A 112 4.36 -6.14 2.90
N GLU A 113 4.91 -5.00 2.52
CA GLU A 113 4.30 -3.69 2.69
C GLU A 113 3.90 -3.13 1.33
N TYR A 114 2.77 -2.44 1.28
CA TYR A 114 2.16 -1.99 0.03
C TYR A 114 1.95 -0.48 0.05
N ARG A 115 2.61 0.22 -0.88
CA ARG A 115 2.28 1.60 -1.22
C ARG A 115 0.98 1.65 -2.02
N VAL A 116 0.06 2.51 -1.61
CA VAL A 116 -1.26 2.68 -2.24
C VAL A 116 -1.21 3.75 -3.31
N LEU A 117 -1.45 3.37 -4.56
CA LEU A 117 -1.49 4.29 -5.70
C LEU A 117 -2.88 4.39 -6.30
N ASP A 118 -3.20 5.56 -6.87
CA ASP A 118 -4.36 5.75 -7.73
C ASP A 118 -4.00 5.40 -9.18
N PRO A 119 -4.64 4.40 -9.80
CA PRO A 119 -4.41 4.08 -11.20
C PRO A 119 -5.01 5.09 -12.18
N SER A 120 -6.02 5.86 -11.76
CA SER A 120 -6.78 6.75 -12.64
C SER A 120 -6.16 8.15 -12.79
N GLY A 121 -5.25 8.51 -11.88
CA GLY A 121 -4.66 9.85 -11.79
C GLY A 121 -5.64 10.94 -11.35
N GLN A 122 -6.83 10.58 -10.87
CA GLN A 122 -7.85 11.52 -10.39
C GLN A 122 -7.63 11.93 -8.93
N HIS A 123 -6.90 11.12 -8.16
CA HIS A 123 -6.59 11.36 -6.76
C HIS A 123 -5.11 11.68 -6.58
N THR A 124 -4.84 12.80 -5.89
CA THR A 124 -3.48 13.26 -5.62
C THR A 124 -2.86 12.51 -4.44
N GLU A 125 -1.53 12.39 -4.46
CA GLU A 125 -0.78 11.86 -3.32
C GLU A 125 -1.08 12.66 -2.03
N GLY A 126 -1.22 11.96 -0.91
CA GLY A 126 -1.61 12.54 0.38
C GLY A 126 -3.11 12.77 0.57
N SER A 127 -3.93 12.63 -0.47
CA SER A 127 -5.40 12.64 -0.33
C SER A 127 -5.92 11.36 0.33
N ALA A 128 -7.05 11.45 1.03
CA ALA A 128 -7.61 10.33 1.78
C ALA A 128 -8.24 9.29 0.86
N VAL A 129 -7.98 8.01 1.13
CA VAL A 129 -8.59 6.88 0.41
C VAL A 129 -9.97 6.60 0.97
N GLN A 130 -10.96 6.39 0.10
CA GLN A 130 -12.31 5.99 0.50
C GLN A 130 -12.59 4.52 0.14
N PHE A 131 -13.53 3.91 0.85
CA PHE A 131 -14.06 2.61 0.46
C PHE A 131 -14.62 2.64 -0.97
N GLY A 132 -14.34 1.60 -1.75
CA GLY A 132 -14.75 1.48 -3.16
C GLY A 132 -13.88 2.23 -4.16
N HIS A 133 -12.90 3.04 -3.73
CA HIS A 133 -11.91 3.58 -4.65
C HIS A 133 -11.10 2.42 -5.28
N THR A 134 -10.80 2.54 -6.58
CA THR A 134 -9.89 1.63 -7.26
C THR A 134 -8.45 2.01 -6.97
N LEU A 135 -7.64 1.02 -6.61
CA LEU A 135 -6.27 1.17 -6.11
C LEU A 135 -5.34 0.20 -6.84
N VAL A 136 -4.06 0.57 -6.91
CA VAL A 136 -2.96 -0.35 -7.20
C VAL A 136 -2.08 -0.45 -5.96
N LEU A 137 -1.86 -1.68 -5.50
CA LEU A 137 -0.98 -1.98 -4.38
C LEU A 137 0.41 -2.34 -4.91
N VAL A 138 1.39 -1.48 -4.63
CA VAL A 138 2.78 -1.67 -5.05
C VAL A 138 3.59 -2.10 -3.85
N ASN A 139 4.18 -3.29 -3.89
CA ASN A 139 5.01 -3.75 -2.79
C ASN A 139 6.37 -3.04 -2.75
N GLN A 140 7.13 -3.27 -1.69
CA GLN A 140 8.48 -2.76 -1.45
C GLN A 140 9.52 -3.07 -2.55
N ASP A 141 9.29 -4.12 -3.36
CA ASP A 141 10.12 -4.45 -4.54
C ASP A 141 9.64 -3.74 -5.83
N ASN A 142 8.72 -2.77 -5.74
CA ASN A 142 8.04 -2.11 -6.86
C ASN A 142 7.25 -3.06 -7.77
N LEU A 143 6.77 -4.18 -7.22
CA LEU A 143 5.92 -5.15 -7.91
C LEU A 143 4.46 -4.96 -7.49
N VAL A 144 3.54 -5.36 -8.35
CA VAL A 144 2.09 -5.30 -8.11
C VAL A 144 1.49 -6.68 -8.05
N TRP A 145 0.34 -6.78 -7.38
CA TRP A 145 -0.46 -7.99 -7.45
C TRP A 145 -0.87 -8.30 -8.88
N ASN A 146 -0.69 -9.56 -9.26
CA ASN A 146 -0.98 -10.04 -10.59
C ASN A 146 -1.48 -11.50 -10.52
N ASN A 147 -2.55 -11.80 -11.26
CA ASN A 147 -3.16 -13.15 -11.26
C ASN A 147 -2.71 -14.06 -12.44
N LYS A 148 -1.71 -13.61 -13.21
CA LYS A 148 -1.03 -14.36 -14.27
C LYS A 148 0.28 -14.93 -13.74
N THR A 149 0.14 -15.94 -12.88
CA THR A 149 1.24 -16.55 -12.14
C THR A 149 1.62 -17.92 -12.72
N GLY A 150 2.63 -17.96 -13.59
CA GLY A 150 3.34 -19.19 -13.99
C GLY A 150 2.45 -20.39 -14.35
N GLY A 151 1.40 -20.17 -15.14
CA GLY A 151 0.51 -21.21 -15.65
C GLY A 151 -0.59 -21.69 -14.71
N ILE A 152 -0.71 -21.15 -13.49
CA ILE A 152 -1.92 -21.31 -12.67
C ILE A 152 -2.77 -20.06 -12.75
N THR A 153 -4.08 -20.24 -12.71
CA THR A 153 -5.05 -19.16 -12.75
C THR A 153 -5.71 -18.99 -11.40
N GLY A 154 -6.13 -17.76 -11.09
CA GLY A 154 -6.77 -17.42 -9.83
C GLY A 154 -5.80 -17.09 -8.69
N TYR A 155 -4.56 -17.58 -8.73
CA TYR A 155 -3.55 -17.28 -7.70
C TYR A 155 -2.88 -15.94 -7.94
N VAL A 156 -2.70 -15.18 -6.86
CA VAL A 156 -2.07 -13.85 -6.89
C VAL A 156 -0.58 -13.98 -6.57
N GLY A 157 0.24 -13.22 -7.28
CA GLY A 157 1.67 -13.09 -7.01
C GLY A 157 2.23 -11.76 -7.51
N PRO A 158 3.39 -11.34 -6.99
CA PRO A 158 4.00 -10.06 -7.35
C PRO A 158 4.58 -10.11 -8.76
N ARG A 159 4.23 -9.16 -9.64
CA ARG A 159 4.80 -9.01 -10.99
C ARG A 159 5.07 -7.55 -11.32
N ALA A 160 5.82 -7.31 -12.39
CA ALA A 160 6.07 -5.96 -12.88
C ALA A 160 4.74 -5.27 -13.28
N ARG A 161 4.71 -3.96 -13.11
CA ARG A 161 3.60 -3.11 -13.53
C ARG A 161 3.36 -3.14 -15.03
N GLN A 162 2.14 -2.78 -15.41
CA GLN A 162 1.69 -2.65 -16.81
C GLN A 162 1.81 -3.97 -17.57
N THR A 163 1.66 -5.09 -16.87
CA THR A 163 1.65 -6.43 -17.46
C THR A 163 0.26 -7.03 -17.41
N ASN A 164 -0.05 -7.90 -18.37
CA ASN A 164 -1.31 -8.64 -18.40
C ASN A 164 -1.48 -9.44 -17.09
N GLY A 165 -2.63 -9.28 -16.44
CA GLY A 165 -2.89 -9.83 -15.12
C GLY A 165 -2.70 -8.86 -13.96
N GLU A 166 -2.13 -7.66 -14.16
CA GLU A 166 -2.04 -6.61 -13.12
C GLU A 166 -3.43 -6.34 -12.53
N MET A 167 -3.49 -6.35 -11.20
CA MET A 167 -4.74 -6.27 -10.46
C MET A 167 -4.98 -4.86 -9.94
N TYR A 168 -6.15 -4.33 -10.27
CA TYR A 168 -6.74 -3.13 -9.73
C TYR A 168 -7.80 -3.56 -8.72
N VAL A 169 -7.66 -3.09 -7.48
CA VAL A 169 -8.46 -3.57 -6.35
C VAL A 169 -9.17 -2.44 -5.64
N SER A 170 -10.22 -2.77 -4.91
CA SER A 170 -10.92 -1.84 -4.05
C SER A 170 -11.03 -2.43 -2.65
N PHE A 171 -11.00 -1.56 -1.66
CA PHE A 171 -11.26 -1.94 -0.28
C PHE A 171 -12.72 -1.66 0.03
N HIS A 172 -13.38 -2.61 0.67
CA HIS A 172 -14.76 -2.50 1.12
C HIS A 172 -14.87 -2.87 2.60
N PRO A 173 -15.85 -2.31 3.33
CA PRO A 173 -16.11 -2.72 4.69
C PRO A 173 -16.38 -4.21 4.80
N ASN A 174 -15.90 -4.85 5.87
CA ASN A 174 -16.23 -6.24 6.14
C ASN A 174 -17.75 -6.38 6.40
N PRO A 175 -18.52 -7.08 5.56
CA PRO A 175 -19.98 -7.17 5.70
C PRO A 175 -20.44 -7.95 6.93
N LYS A 176 -19.52 -8.62 7.64
CA LYS A 176 -19.79 -9.35 8.89
C LYS A 176 -19.73 -8.45 10.12
N LEU A 177 -19.28 -7.20 9.96
CA LEU A 177 -19.14 -6.22 11.04
C LEU A 177 -20.13 -5.08 10.88
N PRO A 178 -20.37 -4.28 11.94
CA PRO A 178 -21.13 -3.04 11.82
C PRO A 178 -20.54 -2.11 10.75
N GLN A 179 -21.42 -1.48 9.98
CA GLN A 179 -21.00 -0.57 8.92
C GLN A 179 -20.16 0.58 9.50
N PRO A 180 -18.98 0.89 8.92
CA PRO A 180 -18.16 2.00 9.39
C PRO A 180 -18.91 3.32 9.25
N LYS A 181 -18.72 4.20 10.24
CA LYS A 181 -19.31 5.55 10.26
C LYS A 181 -18.62 6.53 9.30
N SER A 182 -17.44 6.15 8.79
CA SER A 182 -16.63 6.96 7.89
C SER A 182 -16.56 6.30 6.53
N LEU A 183 -16.57 7.13 5.47
CA LEU A 183 -16.28 6.68 4.11
C LEU A 183 -14.78 6.47 3.88
N PHE A 184 -13.93 7.07 4.74
CA PHE A 184 -12.49 6.98 4.64
C PHE A 184 -11.97 5.74 5.33
N ILE A 185 -10.98 5.11 4.68
CA ILE A 185 -10.32 3.92 5.20
C ILE A 185 -9.33 4.34 6.29
N ARG A 186 -9.32 3.60 7.40
CA ARG A 186 -8.42 3.82 8.53
C ARG A 186 -7.55 2.59 8.78
N TYR A 187 -6.36 2.83 9.32
CA TYR A 187 -5.59 1.75 9.93
C TYR A 187 -6.38 1.17 11.11
N GLY A 188 -6.42 -0.16 11.17
CA GLY A 188 -7.28 -0.95 12.05
C GLY A 188 -8.59 -1.41 11.41
N ASP A 189 -9.00 -0.86 10.26
CA ASP A 189 -10.23 -1.27 9.61
C ASP A 189 -10.15 -2.72 9.13
N GLU A 190 -11.18 -3.49 9.46
CA GLU A 190 -11.43 -4.79 8.89
C GLU A 190 -12.16 -4.66 7.55
N ILE A 191 -11.51 -5.16 6.51
CA ILE A 191 -11.91 -5.01 5.12
C ILE A 191 -12.03 -6.35 4.40
N VAL A 192 -12.78 -6.28 3.31
CA VAL A 192 -12.69 -7.22 2.19
C VAL A 192 -12.10 -6.49 0.99
N ILE A 193 -11.40 -7.23 0.12
CA ILE A 193 -10.74 -6.67 -1.05
C ILE A 193 -11.39 -7.28 -2.28
N ASP A 194 -11.95 -6.45 -3.14
CA ASP A 194 -12.54 -6.86 -4.41
C ASP A 194 -11.60 -6.50 -5.56
N VAL A 195 -11.55 -7.37 -6.57
CA VAL A 195 -10.78 -7.13 -7.78
C VAL A 195 -11.68 -6.46 -8.80
N GLU A 196 -11.45 -5.17 -9.03
CA GLU A 196 -12.21 -4.36 -9.98
C GLU A 196 -11.86 -4.73 -11.42
N ASP A 197 -10.56 -4.83 -11.70
CA ASP A 197 -10.03 -5.25 -12.99
C ASP A 197 -8.74 -6.06 -12.79
N ALA A 198 -8.62 -7.19 -13.46
CA ALA A 198 -7.42 -8.01 -13.47
C ALA A 198 -6.56 -7.82 -14.72
N ASN A 199 -6.80 -6.78 -15.52
CA ASN A 199 -6.11 -6.50 -16.78
C ASN A 199 -6.05 -7.73 -17.69
N ARG A 200 -7.23 -8.35 -17.89
CA ARG A 200 -7.43 -9.57 -18.66
C ARG A 200 -8.63 -9.43 -19.58
N HIS A 201 -8.59 -10.14 -20.70
CA HIS A 201 -9.73 -10.22 -21.63
C HIS A 201 -10.97 -10.83 -20.96
N VAL A 202 -10.78 -11.75 -20.01
CA VAL A 202 -11.86 -12.45 -19.33
C VAL A 202 -12.00 -11.96 -17.90
N ARG A 203 -13.22 -11.54 -17.53
CA ARG A 203 -13.56 -10.97 -16.21
C ARG A 203 -13.82 -12.00 -15.10
N THR A 204 -13.64 -13.30 -15.36
CA THR A 204 -13.86 -14.38 -14.39
C THR A 204 -13.06 -14.21 -13.09
N TYR A 205 -11.99 -13.42 -13.13
CA TYR A 205 -11.09 -13.18 -12.00
C TYR A 205 -11.33 -11.84 -11.28
N ASN A 206 -12.34 -11.07 -11.70
CA ASN A 206 -12.77 -9.84 -11.05
C ASN A 206 -13.73 -10.24 -9.92
N LYS A 207 -13.16 -10.85 -8.88
CA LYS A 207 -13.88 -11.41 -7.73
C LYS A 207 -13.21 -10.95 -6.44
N ARG A 208 -13.93 -11.10 -5.34
CA ARG A 208 -13.37 -10.94 -3.99
C ARG A 208 -12.14 -11.81 -3.78
N LEU A 209 -11.12 -11.24 -3.16
CA LEU A 209 -9.94 -11.99 -2.74
C LEU A 209 -10.29 -12.95 -1.62
N THR A 210 -9.73 -14.16 -1.71
CA THR A 210 -9.91 -15.22 -0.74
C THR A 210 -8.59 -15.83 -0.32
N ASN A 211 -8.59 -16.54 0.80
CA ASN A 211 -7.49 -17.36 1.25
C ASN A 211 -7.80 -18.82 0.94
N PHE A 212 -6.98 -19.46 0.11
CA PHE A 212 -7.18 -20.84 -0.32
C PHE A 212 -5.92 -21.69 -0.13
N LYS A 213 -6.09 -22.90 0.42
CA LYS A 213 -5.01 -23.88 0.59
C LYS A 213 -5.35 -25.17 -0.15
N LYS A 214 -4.50 -25.55 -1.10
CA LYS A 214 -4.56 -26.88 -1.73
C LYS A 214 -4.22 -27.96 -0.69
N PRO A 215 -4.83 -29.16 -0.76
CA PRO A 215 -4.46 -30.29 0.10
C PRO A 215 -2.97 -30.65 0.01
N THR A 216 -2.39 -30.55 -1.18
CA THR A 216 -0.95 -30.82 -1.45
C THR A 216 -0.01 -29.67 -1.11
N SER A 217 -0.54 -28.55 -0.59
CA SER A 217 0.27 -27.39 -0.21
C SER A 217 1.10 -27.70 1.04
N SER A 218 2.39 -27.39 0.96
CA SER A 218 3.33 -27.51 2.09
C SER A 218 3.20 -26.40 3.12
N ILE A 219 2.53 -25.29 2.79
CA ILE A 219 2.33 -24.15 3.71
C ILE A 219 1.03 -24.32 4.50
N LEU A 220 1.01 -23.92 5.76
CA LEU A 220 -0.12 -24.15 6.67
C LEU A 220 -1.31 -23.21 6.43
N GLY A 221 -1.07 -21.95 6.10
CA GLY A 221 -2.11 -20.92 5.99
C GLY A 221 -2.70 -20.77 4.59
N GLY A 222 -1.91 -20.95 3.52
CA GLY A 222 -2.40 -20.95 2.15
C GLY A 222 -2.09 -19.66 1.37
N TYR A 223 -2.74 -19.49 0.22
CA TYR A 223 -2.43 -18.48 -0.78
C TYR A 223 -3.55 -17.47 -0.94
N ILE A 224 -3.24 -16.30 -1.48
CA ILE A 224 -4.23 -15.33 -1.94
C ILE A 224 -4.73 -15.72 -3.33
N CYS A 225 -6.05 -15.79 -3.48
CA CYS A 225 -6.73 -16.12 -4.72
C CYS A 225 -7.80 -15.09 -5.10
N CYS A 226 -8.13 -15.00 -6.39
CA CYS A 226 -9.16 -14.11 -6.95
C CYS A 226 -10.13 -14.84 -7.90
N ASP A 227 -10.29 -16.15 -7.74
CA ASP A 227 -11.19 -16.99 -8.56
C ASP A 227 -12.47 -17.42 -7.83
N GLY A 228 -12.66 -16.96 -6.58
CA GLY A 228 -13.84 -17.26 -5.77
C GLY A 228 -13.79 -18.60 -5.03
N LYS A 229 -12.60 -19.21 -4.92
CA LYS A 229 -12.34 -20.40 -4.09
C LYS A 229 -12.31 -20.08 -2.60
#